data_AF-A0A0C5E5N4-F1
#
_entry.id   AF-A0A0C5E5N4-F1
#
_cell.length_a   1.000
_cell.length_b   1.000
_cell.length_c   1.000
_cell.angle_alpha   90.00
_cell.angle_beta   90.00
_cell.angle_gamma   90.00
#
_symmetry.space_group_name_H-M   'P 1'
#
loop_
_entity.id
_entity.type
_entity.pdbx_description
1 polymer ?
#
loop_
_entity_poly.entity_id
_entity_poly.type
_entity_poly.pdbx_seq_one_letter_code
_entity_poly.pdbx_strand_id
1 'polypeptide(L)'
;MVLERLPTGLLVAGLACVISAAAAGSIAYGFGFRYAEALGNSDLQSFKATQAVQAGAAEKENRLQLLQQVTRANETEALLLTTLERHAEEKRQLQERIPHVTTKYIPAPGAVAKPIPRCVFTAGWLRDFNTALGVPAPGPGTAVTAAEKAAWPATGSEAELLESGVTPSDILAHAQDYGLWARSILAQFNALLDLQEKD
;
A
#
# COMPACT_ATOMS: atom_id res chain seq x y z
N MET A 1 -54.94 -84.41 6.13
CA MET A 1 -53.81 -84.68 7.03
C MET A 1 -53.86 -83.65 8.15
N VAL A 2 -54.47 -84.06 9.27
CA VAL A 2 -54.39 -83.52 10.64
C VAL A 2 -54.17 -82.02 10.81
N LEU A 3 -55.26 -81.24 10.74
CA LEU A 3 -55.41 -80.02 11.52
C LEU A 3 -56.31 -80.36 12.73
N GLU A 4 -55.85 -81.27 13.59
CA GLU A 4 -56.54 -81.60 14.84
C GLU A 4 -56.36 -80.47 15.85
N ARG A 5 -57.45 -80.20 16.59
CA ARG A 5 -57.63 -79.12 17.56
C ARG A 5 -56.42 -78.94 18.47
N LEU A 6 -55.64 -77.89 18.22
CA LEU A 6 -54.75 -77.33 19.24
C LEU A 6 -55.59 -76.96 20.46
N PRO A 7 -55.19 -77.37 21.68
CA PRO A 7 -55.91 -76.99 22.90
C PRO A 7 -55.93 -75.46 22.98
N THR A 8 -57.10 -74.89 23.22
CA THR A 8 -57.38 -73.45 23.16
C THR A 8 -56.38 -72.61 23.97
N GLY A 9 -55.82 -73.17 25.06
CA GLY A 9 -54.77 -72.55 25.86
C GLY A 9 -53.42 -72.34 25.14
N LEU A 10 -53.03 -73.24 24.24
CA LEU A 10 -51.79 -73.10 23.45
C LEU A 10 -51.90 -72.01 22.38
N LEU A 11 -53.09 -71.86 21.78
CA LEU A 11 -53.36 -70.77 20.84
C LEU A 11 -53.35 -69.40 21.53
N VAL A 12 -53.98 -69.30 22.71
CA VAL A 12 -53.98 -68.06 23.51
C VAL A 12 -52.57 -67.70 23.99
N ALA A 13 -51.78 -68.67 24.45
CA ALA A 13 -50.39 -68.46 24.86
C ALA A 13 -49.50 -68.00 23.70
N GLY A 14 -49.64 -68.61 22.52
CA GLY A 14 -48.91 -68.19 21.32
C GLY A 14 -49.25 -66.76 20.89
N LEU A 15 -50.54 -66.39 20.90
CA LEU A 15 -51.00 -65.06 20.53
C LEU A 15 -50.56 -63.98 21.53
N ALA A 16 -50.58 -64.30 22.84
CA ALA A 16 -50.04 -63.44 23.89
C ALA A 16 -48.51 -63.23 23.74
N CYS A 17 -47.76 -64.26 23.35
CA CYS A 17 -46.33 -64.16 23.10
C CYS A 17 -46.02 -63.25 21.91
N VAL A 18 -46.76 -63.39 20.81
CA VAL A 18 -46.60 -62.53 19.62
C VAL A 18 -46.95 -61.07 19.92
N ILE A 19 -48.04 -60.81 20.65
CA ILE A 19 -48.41 -59.44 21.06
C ILE A 19 -47.33 -58.85 21.97
N SER A 20 -46.80 -59.63 22.92
CA SER A 20 -45.74 -59.18 23.82
C SER A 20 -44.44 -58.89 23.07
N ALA A 21 -44.08 -59.72 22.09
CA ALA A 21 -42.91 -59.51 21.24
C ALA A 21 -43.08 -58.29 20.32
N ALA A 22 -44.27 -58.08 19.76
CA ALA A 22 -44.58 -56.90 18.95
C ALA A 22 -44.57 -55.61 19.80
N ALA A 23 -45.14 -55.65 21.00
CA ALA A 23 -45.10 -54.55 21.96
C ALA A 23 -43.66 -54.24 22.38
N ALA A 24 -42.87 -55.25 22.75
CA ALA A 24 -41.46 -55.09 23.10
C ALA A 24 -40.63 -54.54 21.92
N GLY A 25 -40.87 -55.02 20.70
CA GLY A 25 -40.21 -54.51 19.49
C GLY A 25 -40.57 -53.06 19.18
N SER A 26 -41.83 -52.67 19.33
CA SER A 26 -42.28 -51.28 19.12
C SER A 26 -41.70 -50.30 20.16
N ILE A 27 -41.62 -50.73 21.43
CA ILE A 27 -41.01 -49.96 22.51
C ILE A 27 -39.50 -49.82 22.27
N ALA A 28 -38.81 -50.92 21.95
CA ALA A 28 -37.38 -50.92 21.65
C ALA A 28 -37.04 -50.04 20.43
N TYR A 29 -37.87 -50.07 19.38
CA TYR A 29 -37.69 -49.23 18.20
C TYR A 29 -37.86 -47.74 18.53
N GLY A 30 -38.91 -47.37 19.28
CA GLY A 30 -39.13 -45.98 19.69
C GLY A 30 -38.03 -45.43 20.59
N PHE A 31 -37.54 -46.23 21.55
CA PHE A 31 -36.39 -45.86 22.39
C PHE A 31 -35.10 -45.73 21.58
N GLY A 32 -34.83 -46.69 20.69
CA GLY A 32 -33.66 -46.65 19.81
C GLY A 32 -33.64 -45.42 18.91
N PHE A 33 -34.79 -45.08 18.30
CA PHE A 33 -34.91 -43.90 17.46
C PHE A 33 -34.67 -42.60 18.24
N ARG A 34 -35.34 -42.43 19.40
CA ARG A 34 -35.15 -41.24 20.24
C ARG A 34 -33.74 -41.12 20.80
N TYR A 35 -33.11 -42.25 21.14
CA TYR A 35 -31.72 -42.27 21.59
C TYR A 35 -30.76 -41.86 20.46
N ALA A 36 -30.93 -42.42 19.26
CA ALA A 36 -30.12 -42.07 18.09
C ALA A 36 -30.32 -40.60 17.68
N GLU A 37 -31.56 -40.09 17.74
CA GLU A 37 -31.87 -38.69 17.47
C GLU A 37 -31.23 -37.76 18.52
N ALA A 38 -31.30 -38.09 19.81
CA ALA A 38 -30.66 -37.32 20.86
C ALA A 38 -29.14 -37.30 20.73
N LEU A 39 -28.53 -38.44 20.42
CA LEU A 39 -27.09 -38.56 20.17
C LEU A 39 -26.67 -37.75 18.95
N GLY A 40 -27.37 -37.90 17.83
CA GLY A 40 -27.10 -37.16 16.59
C GLY A 40 -27.27 -35.64 16.76
N ASN A 41 -28.28 -35.20 17.50
CA ASN A 41 -28.46 -33.79 17.83
C ASN A 41 -27.33 -33.24 18.71
N SER A 42 -26.88 -34.02 19.70
CA SER A 42 -25.73 -33.68 20.56
C SER A 42 -24.44 -33.57 19.74
N ASP A 43 -24.17 -34.52 18.87
CA ASP A 43 -22.98 -34.53 18.01
C ASP A 43 -23.00 -33.37 17.02
N LEU A 44 -24.16 -33.08 16.43
CA LEU A 44 -24.32 -31.93 15.54
C LEU A 44 -24.13 -30.60 16.27
N GLN A 45 -24.65 -30.47 17.50
CA GLN A 45 -24.45 -29.28 18.33
C GLN A 45 -22.99 -29.09 18.70
N SER A 46 -22.29 -30.17 19.12
CA SER A 46 -20.87 -30.09 19.46
C SER A 46 -20.00 -29.75 18.24
N PHE A 47 -20.32 -30.31 17.08
CA PHE A 47 -19.67 -29.98 15.81
C PHE A 47 -19.88 -28.50 15.44
N LYS A 48 -21.12 -28.01 15.48
CA LYS A 48 -21.43 -26.60 15.21
C LYS A 48 -20.74 -25.65 16.19
N ALA A 49 -20.70 -25.99 17.48
CA ALA A 49 -20.00 -25.21 18.49
C ALA A 49 -18.49 -25.16 18.22
N THR A 50 -17.88 -26.30 17.89
CA THR A 50 -16.46 -26.38 17.53
C THR A 50 -16.14 -25.56 16.28
N GLN A 51 -16.98 -25.68 15.24
CA GLN A 51 -16.84 -24.90 14.01
C GLN A 51 -16.97 -23.39 14.28
N ALA A 52 -17.92 -22.96 15.10
CA ALA A 52 -18.08 -21.56 15.48
C ALA A 52 -16.87 -21.02 16.24
N VAL A 53 -16.30 -21.81 17.14
CA VAL A 53 -15.06 -21.46 17.87
C VAL A 53 -13.88 -21.35 16.91
N GLN A 54 -13.71 -22.30 15.99
CA GLN A 54 -12.63 -22.27 14.99
C GLN A 54 -12.77 -21.07 14.03
N ALA A 55 -13.97 -20.82 13.53
CA ALA A 55 -14.26 -19.66 12.68
C ALA A 55 -13.98 -18.35 13.41
N GLY A 56 -14.41 -18.23 14.67
CA GLY A 56 -14.13 -17.05 15.50
C GLY A 56 -12.65 -16.88 15.84
N ALA A 57 -11.90 -17.98 16.00
CA ALA A 57 -10.45 -17.92 16.21
C ALA A 57 -9.73 -17.43 14.94
N ALA A 58 -10.10 -17.96 13.77
CA ALA A 58 -9.55 -17.54 12.49
C ALA A 58 -9.88 -16.07 12.18
N GLU A 59 -11.10 -15.61 12.46
CA GLU A 59 -11.47 -14.19 12.28
C GLU A 59 -10.64 -13.27 13.18
N LYS A 60 -10.43 -13.65 14.45
CA LYS A 60 -9.61 -12.89 15.38
C LYS A 60 -8.16 -12.81 14.93
N GLU A 61 -7.59 -13.92 14.47
CA GLU A 61 -6.21 -13.95 13.96
C GLU A 61 -6.05 -13.06 12.73
N ASN A 62 -6.94 -13.19 11.73
CA ASN A 62 -6.93 -12.34 10.54
C ASN A 62 -7.09 -10.85 10.92
N ARG A 63 -7.98 -10.54 11.86
CA ARG A 63 -8.18 -9.18 12.35
C ARG A 63 -6.93 -8.62 13.03
N LEU A 64 -6.24 -9.42 13.84
CA LEU A 64 -4.99 -9.02 14.48
C LEU A 64 -3.89 -8.75 13.44
N GLN A 65 -3.73 -9.63 12.46
CA GLN A 65 -2.78 -9.44 11.36
C GLN A 65 -3.08 -8.16 10.58
N LEU A 66 -4.36 -7.93 10.25
CA LEU A 66 -4.79 -6.70 9.58
C LEU A 66 -4.49 -5.44 10.41
N LEU A 67 -4.80 -5.46 11.71
CA LEU A 67 -4.51 -4.32 12.59
C LEU A 67 -3.00 -4.05 12.69
N GLN A 68 -2.17 -5.09 12.72
CA GLN A 68 -0.71 -4.95 12.71
C GLN A 68 -0.22 -4.33 11.39
N GLN A 69 -0.74 -4.79 10.25
CA GLN A 69 -0.41 -4.21 8.93
C GLN A 69 -0.82 -2.74 8.84
N VAL A 70 -2.04 -2.39 9.27
CA VAL A 70 -2.52 -1.00 9.29
C VAL A 70 -1.66 -0.13 10.20
N THR A 71 -1.32 -0.62 11.40
CA THR A 71 -0.47 0.13 12.33
C THR A 71 0.90 0.41 11.73
N ARG A 72 1.54 -0.60 11.13
CA ARG A 72 2.82 -0.46 10.45
C ARG A 72 2.74 0.54 9.29
N ALA A 73 1.69 0.46 8.47
CA ALA A 73 1.47 1.38 7.35
C ALA A 73 1.35 2.83 7.84
N ASN A 74 0.55 3.07 8.88
CA ASN A 74 0.35 4.39 9.47
C ASN A 74 1.64 4.97 10.07
N GLU A 75 2.45 4.14 10.76
CA GLU A 75 3.73 4.57 11.31
C GLU A 75 4.72 4.98 10.21
N THR A 76 4.83 4.18 9.15
CA THR A 76 5.68 4.52 8.00
C THR A 76 5.21 5.79 7.29
N GLU A 77 3.89 5.96 7.12
CA GLU A 77 3.32 7.17 6.52
C GLU A 77 3.64 8.41 7.36
N ALA A 78 3.50 8.34 8.68
CA ALA A 78 3.83 9.46 9.57
C ALA A 78 5.32 9.87 9.48
N LEU A 79 6.22 8.89 9.42
CA LEU A 79 7.66 9.13 9.25
C LEU A 79 7.98 9.74 7.88
N LEU A 80 7.31 9.28 6.83
CA LEU A 80 7.44 9.82 5.49
C LEU A 80 7.01 11.29 5.45
N LEU A 81 5.82 11.61 5.96
CA LEU A 81 5.30 12.98 6.00
C LEU A 81 6.25 13.92 6.77
N THR A 82 6.72 13.49 7.93
CA THR A 82 7.71 14.25 8.73
C THR A 82 9.00 14.50 7.93
N THR A 83 9.45 13.51 7.16
CA THR A 83 10.66 13.63 6.32
C THR A 83 10.45 14.63 5.18
N LEU A 84 9.29 14.58 4.52
CA LEU A 84 8.95 15.50 3.44
C LEU A 84 8.81 16.95 3.95
N GLU A 85 8.19 17.15 5.10
CA GLU A 85 8.09 18.45 5.76
C GLU A 85 9.49 19.03 6.06
N ARG A 86 10.38 18.20 6.62
CA ARG A 86 11.76 18.62 6.87
C ARG A 86 12.49 19.00 5.57
N HIS A 87 12.32 18.25 4.49
CA HIS A 87 12.94 18.60 3.20
C HIS A 87 12.40 19.92 2.64
N ALA A 88 11.09 20.18 2.79
CA ALA A 88 10.48 21.43 2.38
C ALA A 88 11.03 22.62 3.20
N GLU A 89 11.20 22.44 4.51
CA GLU A 89 11.78 23.43 5.40
C GLU A 89 13.25 23.73 5.06
N GLU A 90 14.07 22.69 4.88
CA GLU A 90 15.47 22.82 4.46
C GLU A 90 15.59 23.58 3.14
N LYS A 91 14.72 23.27 2.17
CA LYS A 91 14.66 24.01 0.90
C LYS A 91 14.32 25.48 1.13
N ARG A 92 13.30 25.79 1.95
CA ARG A 92 12.90 27.17 2.24
C ARG A 92 14.08 27.98 2.79
N GLN A 93 14.81 27.42 3.74
CA GLN A 93 16.00 28.06 4.32
C GLN A 93 17.12 28.28 3.29
N LEU A 94 17.33 27.33 2.37
CA LEU A 94 18.31 27.47 1.29
C LEU A 94 17.87 28.51 0.24
N GLN A 95 16.58 28.60 -0.05
CA GLN A 95 16.01 29.55 -1.01
C GLN A 95 16.24 31.00 -0.54
N GLU A 96 16.03 31.27 0.75
CA GLU A 96 16.29 32.59 1.35
C GLU A 96 17.76 33.03 1.26
N ARG A 97 18.68 32.06 1.17
CA ARG A 97 20.12 32.32 1.07
C ARG A 97 20.62 32.59 -0.34
N ILE A 98 19.80 32.34 -1.38
CA ILE A 98 20.22 32.52 -2.78
C ILE A 98 20.77 33.93 -3.03
N PRO A 99 20.09 35.04 -2.66
CA PRO A 99 20.61 36.39 -2.90
C PRO A 99 21.94 36.63 -2.18
N HIS A 100 22.12 36.04 -0.99
CA HIS A 100 23.32 36.20 -0.19
C HIS A 100 24.55 35.57 -0.86
N VAL A 101 24.40 34.40 -1.51
CA VAL A 101 25.51 33.66 -2.12
C VAL A 101 25.72 33.94 -3.61
N THR A 102 24.85 34.73 -4.23
CA THR A 102 24.91 35.05 -5.68
C THR A 102 25.17 36.52 -5.99
N THR A 103 25.22 37.39 -4.99
CA THR A 103 25.41 38.84 -5.22
C THR A 103 26.83 39.32 -4.96
N LYS A 104 27.51 38.81 -3.93
CA LYS A 104 28.84 39.28 -3.51
C LYS A 104 29.78 38.11 -3.21
N TYR A 105 31.08 38.34 -3.38
CA TYR A 105 32.13 37.40 -3.01
C TYR A 105 33.26 38.11 -2.27
N ILE A 106 34.00 37.36 -1.44
CA ILE A 106 35.22 37.83 -0.78
C ILE A 106 36.39 37.11 -1.47
N PRO A 107 37.32 37.84 -2.13
CA PRO A 107 38.36 37.20 -2.95
C PRO A 107 39.45 36.50 -2.11
N ALA A 108 39.67 36.94 -0.88
CA ALA A 108 40.65 36.35 0.04
C ALA A 108 40.25 36.63 1.50
N PRO A 109 40.65 35.81 2.48
CA PRO A 109 40.39 36.08 3.90
C PRO A 109 40.85 37.48 4.30
N GLY A 110 39.97 38.24 4.98
CA GLY A 110 40.23 39.63 5.39
C GLY A 110 40.03 40.70 4.31
N ALA A 111 39.73 40.33 3.06
CA ALA A 111 39.40 41.29 2.01
C ALA A 111 37.95 41.79 2.11
N VAL A 112 37.69 42.98 1.52
CA VAL A 112 36.34 43.54 1.43
C VAL A 112 35.52 42.77 0.39
N ALA A 113 34.24 42.55 0.71
CA ALA A 113 33.29 41.91 -0.20
C ALA A 113 33.09 42.76 -1.48
N LYS A 114 33.12 42.10 -2.64
CA LYS A 114 32.94 42.71 -3.97
C LYS A 114 31.73 42.09 -4.68
N PRO A 115 31.06 42.80 -5.61
CA PRO A 115 30.03 42.20 -6.46
C PRO A 115 30.58 41.02 -7.25
N ILE A 116 29.79 39.97 -7.44
CA ILE A 116 30.18 38.83 -8.28
C ILE A 116 30.35 39.31 -9.74
N PRO A 117 31.43 38.93 -10.45
CA PRO A 117 31.57 39.22 -11.88
C PRO A 117 30.41 38.66 -12.70
N ARG A 118 30.07 39.30 -13.81
CA ARG A 118 28.99 38.81 -14.70
C ARG A 118 29.27 37.37 -15.13
N CYS A 119 28.39 36.46 -14.75
CA CYS A 119 28.37 35.07 -15.20
C CYS A 119 27.35 34.95 -16.34
N VAL A 120 27.77 34.38 -17.47
CA VAL A 120 26.95 34.25 -18.67
C VAL A 120 26.77 32.77 -18.99
N PHE A 121 25.51 32.33 -19.06
CA PHE A 121 25.14 31.03 -19.61
C PHE A 121 24.62 31.23 -21.03
N THR A 122 25.20 30.52 -22.00
CA THR A 122 24.76 30.62 -23.40
C THR A 122 23.49 29.80 -23.65
N ALA A 123 22.78 30.10 -24.74
CA ALA A 123 21.59 29.35 -25.12
C ALA A 123 21.89 27.87 -25.43
N GLY A 124 23.08 27.58 -25.97
CA GLY A 124 23.59 26.22 -26.14
C GLY A 124 23.87 25.51 -24.81
N TRP A 125 24.45 26.22 -23.83
CA TRP A 125 24.61 25.68 -22.47
C TRP A 125 23.26 25.30 -21.85
N LEU A 126 22.25 26.18 -21.98
CA LEU A 126 20.91 25.92 -21.45
C LEU A 126 20.22 24.74 -22.17
N ARG A 127 20.40 24.62 -23.50
CA ARG A 127 19.93 23.47 -24.28
C ARG A 127 20.51 22.17 -23.72
N ASP A 128 21.82 22.10 -23.55
CA ASP A 128 22.51 20.88 -23.13
C ASP A 128 22.19 20.55 -21.67
N PHE A 129 22.07 21.56 -20.80
CA PHE A 129 21.59 21.41 -19.43
C PHE A 129 20.18 20.78 -19.36
N ASN A 130 19.23 21.33 -20.13
CA ASN A 130 17.87 20.80 -20.19
C ASN A 130 17.83 19.39 -20.80
N THR A 131 18.62 19.14 -21.83
CA THR A 131 18.74 17.83 -22.47
C THR A 131 19.26 16.78 -21.47
N ALA A 132 20.25 17.14 -20.65
CA ALA A 132 20.78 16.26 -19.60
C ALA A 132 19.74 15.92 -18.52
N LEU A 133 18.78 16.82 -18.27
CA LEU A 133 17.63 16.59 -17.39
C LEU A 133 16.49 15.82 -18.08
N GLY A 134 16.64 15.43 -19.34
CA GLY A 134 15.60 14.73 -20.11
C GLY A 134 14.46 15.63 -20.58
N VAL A 135 14.62 16.96 -20.54
CA VAL A 135 13.62 17.89 -21.06
C VAL A 135 13.62 17.78 -22.59
N PRO A 136 12.46 17.53 -23.23
CA PRO A 136 12.41 17.46 -24.68
C PRO A 136 12.58 18.85 -25.31
N ALA A 137 13.13 18.87 -26.53
CA ALA A 137 13.20 20.09 -27.32
C ALA A 137 11.80 20.70 -27.51
N PRO A 138 11.67 22.04 -27.52
CA PRO A 138 10.41 22.72 -27.81
C PRO A 138 9.83 22.21 -29.13
N GLY A 139 8.69 21.54 -29.08
CA GLY A 139 7.97 21.08 -30.26
C GLY A 139 7.01 22.16 -30.78
N PRO A 140 6.67 22.16 -32.08
CA PRO A 140 5.57 22.95 -32.59
C PRO A 140 4.25 22.35 -32.07
N GLY A 141 3.68 22.96 -31.03
CA GLY A 141 2.33 22.68 -30.57
C GLY A 141 2.22 22.17 -29.14
N THR A 142 1.93 23.08 -28.22
CA THR A 142 0.85 22.93 -27.22
C THR A 142 0.62 24.30 -26.61
N ALA A 143 -0.63 24.76 -26.64
CA ALA A 143 -1.02 26.07 -26.15
C ALA A 143 -0.67 26.22 -24.67
N VAL A 144 0.37 27.00 -24.37
CA VAL A 144 0.63 27.53 -23.04
C VAL A 144 0.93 29.01 -23.21
N THR A 145 0.11 29.83 -22.58
CA THR A 145 0.26 31.29 -22.50
C THR A 145 1.51 31.64 -21.69
N ALA A 146 2.65 31.70 -22.34
CA ALA A 146 3.85 32.46 -21.98
C ALA A 146 4.72 32.47 -23.25
N ALA A 147 5.18 33.66 -23.66
CA ALA A 147 6.04 33.96 -24.82
C ALA A 147 6.52 32.73 -25.63
N GLU A 148 6.10 32.64 -26.91
CA GLU A 148 6.52 31.62 -27.88
C GLU A 148 7.87 31.01 -27.51
N LYS A 149 7.85 29.74 -27.04
CA LYS A 149 9.06 29.05 -26.61
C LYS A 149 9.95 28.91 -27.85
N ALA A 150 10.90 29.83 -27.99
CA ALA A 150 11.80 29.87 -29.12
C ALA A 150 12.44 28.48 -29.29
N ALA A 151 12.52 28.02 -30.53
CA ALA A 151 13.21 26.78 -30.85
C ALA A 151 14.62 26.82 -30.23
N TRP A 152 15.05 25.68 -29.67
CA TRP A 152 16.42 25.59 -29.16
C TRP A 152 17.42 25.89 -30.29
N PRO A 153 18.51 26.62 -30.01
CA PRO A 153 19.52 26.88 -31.02
C PRO A 153 20.15 25.57 -31.47
N ALA A 154 20.35 25.43 -32.78
CA ALA A 154 21.00 24.26 -33.36
C ALA A 154 22.45 24.13 -32.87
N THR A 155 22.91 22.89 -32.69
CA THR A 155 24.30 22.61 -32.29
C THR A 155 25.27 23.16 -33.33
N GLY A 156 26.29 23.90 -32.87
CA GLY A 156 27.29 24.53 -33.72
C GLY A 156 26.84 25.83 -34.40
N SER A 157 25.63 26.34 -34.11
CA SER A 157 25.16 27.62 -34.64
C SER A 157 25.62 28.79 -33.77
N GLU A 158 25.85 29.96 -34.37
CA GLU A 158 26.16 31.19 -33.61
C GLU A 158 25.06 31.54 -32.59
N ALA A 159 23.81 31.16 -32.88
CA ALA A 159 22.68 31.35 -31.97
C ALA A 159 22.86 30.63 -30.63
N GLU A 160 23.65 29.55 -30.58
CA GLU A 160 23.92 28.83 -29.33
C GLU A 160 24.89 29.57 -28.40
N LEU A 161 25.62 30.57 -28.92
CA LEU A 161 26.52 31.43 -28.14
C LEU A 161 25.84 32.68 -27.58
N LEU A 162 24.60 32.97 -28.00
CA LEU A 162 23.81 34.06 -27.44
C LEU A 162 23.51 33.83 -25.96
N GLU A 163 23.36 34.91 -25.20
CA GLU A 163 23.01 34.82 -23.78
C GLU A 163 21.62 34.19 -23.60
N SER A 164 21.51 33.21 -22.69
CA SER A 164 20.26 32.51 -22.41
C SER A 164 19.30 33.28 -21.52
N GLY A 165 19.78 34.34 -20.85
CA GLY A 165 19.03 35.05 -19.80
C GLY A 165 18.99 34.34 -18.44
N VAL A 166 19.51 33.12 -18.34
CA VAL A 166 19.63 32.37 -17.08
C VAL A 166 20.73 32.97 -16.22
N THR A 167 20.47 33.06 -14.92
CA THR A 167 21.41 33.59 -13.92
C THR A 167 21.91 32.49 -12.98
N PRO A 168 23.02 32.70 -12.26
CA PRO A 168 23.47 31.75 -11.21
C PRO A 168 22.42 31.49 -10.13
N SER A 169 21.56 32.48 -9.85
CA SER A 169 20.44 32.36 -8.92
C SER A 169 19.39 31.37 -9.42
N ASP A 170 19.09 31.37 -10.71
CA ASP A 170 18.14 30.44 -11.33
C ASP A 170 18.68 29.01 -11.29
N ILE A 171 19.98 28.82 -11.55
CA ILE A 171 20.62 27.49 -11.46
C ILE A 171 20.61 26.97 -10.03
N LEU A 172 20.90 27.82 -9.05
CA LEU A 172 20.87 27.41 -7.64
C LEU A 172 19.45 27.10 -7.17
N ALA A 173 18.46 27.90 -7.57
CA ALA A 173 17.04 27.64 -7.30
C ALA A 173 16.60 26.31 -7.92
N HIS A 174 16.96 26.07 -9.19
CA HIS A 174 16.70 24.80 -9.86
C HIS A 174 17.35 23.62 -9.14
N ALA A 175 18.61 23.73 -8.71
CA ALA A 175 19.28 22.67 -7.96
C ALA A 175 18.60 22.36 -6.63
N GLN A 176 18.04 23.38 -5.95
CA GLN A 176 17.24 23.19 -4.73
C GLN A 176 15.91 22.49 -5.03
N ASP A 177 15.21 22.87 -6.09
CA ASP A 177 13.98 22.22 -6.54
C ASP A 177 14.21 20.75 -6.92
N TYR A 178 15.22 20.50 -7.75
CA TYR A 178 15.59 19.17 -8.19
C TYR A 178 16.06 18.29 -7.02
N GLY A 179 16.85 18.86 -6.11
CA GLY A 179 17.29 18.17 -4.89
C GLY A 179 16.12 17.79 -3.98
N LEU A 180 15.13 18.66 -3.81
CA LEU A 180 13.90 18.34 -3.07
C LEU A 180 13.15 17.19 -3.74
N TRP A 181 12.95 17.26 -5.06
CA TRP A 181 12.28 16.20 -5.83
C TRP A 181 12.98 14.85 -5.69
N ALA A 182 14.29 14.80 -5.93
CA ALA A 182 15.08 13.57 -5.86
C ALA A 182 15.07 12.94 -4.46
N ARG A 183 15.25 13.76 -3.41
CA ARG A 183 15.23 13.28 -2.02
C ARG A 183 13.83 12.81 -1.61
N SER A 184 12.77 13.47 -2.09
CA SER A 184 11.39 13.08 -1.81
C SER A 184 11.06 11.72 -2.44
N ILE A 185 11.49 11.48 -3.68
CA ILE A 185 11.33 10.17 -4.33
C ILE A 185 12.09 9.09 -3.57
N LEU A 186 13.34 9.36 -3.19
CA LEU A 186 14.14 8.40 -2.42
C LEU A 186 13.46 8.06 -1.08
N ALA A 187 12.92 9.06 -0.37
CA ALA A 187 12.20 8.85 0.88
C ALA A 187 10.94 8.00 0.67
N GLN A 188 10.14 8.29 -0.36
CA GLN A 188 8.95 7.50 -0.70
C GLN A 188 9.32 6.06 -1.08
N PHE A 189 10.38 5.86 -1.86
CA PHE A 189 10.84 4.54 -2.27
C PHE A 189 11.31 3.72 -1.07
N ASN A 190 12.11 4.29 -0.18
CA ASN A 190 12.54 3.62 1.04
C ASN A 190 11.34 3.29 1.96
N ALA A 191 10.36 4.19 2.08
CA ALA A 191 9.14 3.92 2.84
C ALA A 191 8.36 2.71 2.26
N LEU A 192 8.31 2.55 0.94
CA LEU A 192 7.72 1.37 0.30
C LEU A 192 8.52 0.10 0.57
N LEU A 193 9.85 0.16 0.52
CA LEU A 193 10.72 -0.98 0.84
C LEU A 193 10.57 -1.40 2.31
N ASP A 194 10.51 -0.46 3.25
CA ASP A 194 10.31 -0.72 4.67
C ASP A 194 8.97 -1.40 4.96
N LEU A 195 7.96 -1.15 4.12
CA LEU A 195 6.67 -1.84 4.19
C LEU A 195 6.77 -3.28 3.67
N GLN A 196 7.56 -3.52 2.62
CA GLN A 196 7.73 -4.84 2.01
C GLN A 196 8.69 -5.77 2.76
N GLU A 197 9.80 -5.26 3.34
CA GLU A 197 10.79 -6.09 4.04
C GLU A 197 10.32 -6.61 5.40
N LYS A 198 9.28 -6.01 5.98
CA LYS A 198 8.76 -6.42 7.29
C LYS A 198 7.68 -7.52 7.19
N ASP A 199 7.36 -7.99 5.98
CA ASP A 199 6.50 -9.15 5.71
C ASP A 199 7.32 -10.45 5.63
#